data_AF-A0A9D2A084-F1
#
_entry.id   AF-A0A9D2A084-F1
#
_cell.length_a   1.000
_cell.length_b   1.000
_cell.length_c   1.000
_cell.angle_alpha   90.00
_cell.angle_beta   90.00
_cell.angle_gamma   90.00
#
_symmetry.space_group_name_H-M   'P 1'
#
loop_
_entity.id
_entity.type
_entity.pdbx_description
1 polymer ?
#
loop_
_entity_poly.entity_id
_entity_poly.type
_entity_poly.pdbx_seq_one_letter_code
_entity_poly.pdbx_strand_id
1 'polypeptide(L)'
;MKNLASIAESVAAGNADVEFYQIFSFLSPINEEGWPFALVFLAVAAVCMPLLLGFIERHMRIGNRSFKGIAGQLNSNFVSTLVVLLVFAVIYELWSLIAAGLIYAVVLILDGPVCLALAVAVLLGMAALISYLASLLLLWLPSMQITGYSFMDSLSYSNQLYVPNRGKLFLAVFLPFLAGVLLQFAIVAVSPTEIFRIPAYIFLELIYLVLFLYYNSLMYVAYFDAAGEERVDLKKKFG
;
A
#
# COMPACT_ATOMS: atom_id res chain seq x y z
N MET A 1 -6.24 -24.99 2.05
CA MET A 1 -5.10 -24.23 1.48
C MET A 1 -3.84 -24.64 2.20
N LYS A 2 -2.77 -25.02 1.47
CA LYS A 2 -1.46 -25.31 2.06
C LYS A 2 -0.93 -24.03 2.74
N ASN A 3 -0.38 -24.15 3.95
CA ASN A 3 0.14 -23.03 4.74
C ASN A 3 1.40 -22.45 4.05
N LEU A 4 1.69 -21.14 4.14
CA LEU A 4 2.86 -20.54 3.47
C LEU A 4 4.18 -21.16 3.93
N ALA A 5 4.24 -21.60 5.20
CA ALA A 5 5.35 -22.39 5.73
C ALA A 5 5.53 -23.71 4.95
N SER A 6 4.43 -24.39 4.60
CA SER A 6 4.49 -25.60 3.78
C SER A 6 4.83 -25.33 2.31
N ILE A 7 4.55 -24.12 1.79
CA ILE A 7 5.00 -23.69 0.44
C ILE A 7 6.50 -23.37 0.47
N ALA A 8 6.99 -22.67 1.51
CA ALA A 8 8.40 -22.39 1.68
C ALA A 8 9.22 -23.67 1.92
N GLU A 9 8.69 -24.61 2.71
CA GLU A 9 9.28 -25.94 2.93
C GLU A 9 9.22 -26.80 1.67
N SER A 10 8.13 -26.78 0.89
CA SER A 10 8.05 -27.55 -0.37
C SER A 10 9.01 -27.01 -1.43
N VAL A 11 9.14 -25.68 -1.54
CA VAL A 11 10.12 -25.02 -2.42
C VAL A 11 11.55 -25.35 -1.97
N ALA A 12 11.83 -25.32 -0.65
CA ALA A 12 13.14 -25.68 -0.12
C ALA A 12 13.46 -27.18 -0.26
N ALA A 13 12.46 -28.05 -0.18
CA ALA A 13 12.58 -29.51 -0.31
C ALA A 13 12.62 -30.00 -1.77
N GLY A 14 12.45 -29.11 -2.77
CA GLY A 14 12.43 -29.47 -4.19
C GLY A 14 11.16 -30.21 -4.63
N ASN A 15 10.07 -30.13 -3.85
CA ASN A 15 8.76 -30.65 -4.26
C ASN A 15 7.97 -29.50 -4.91
N ALA A 16 8.13 -29.36 -6.23
CA ALA A 16 7.59 -28.29 -7.06
C ALA A 16 6.07 -28.37 -7.33
N ASP A 17 5.26 -28.81 -6.37
CA ASP A 17 3.78 -28.78 -6.48
C ASP A 17 3.22 -27.41 -6.04
N VAL A 18 3.87 -26.32 -6.44
CA VAL A 18 3.39 -24.95 -6.21
C VAL A 18 2.77 -24.44 -7.49
N GLU A 19 1.46 -24.25 -7.47
CA GLU A 19 0.73 -23.74 -8.62
C GLU A 19 0.79 -22.22 -8.67
N PHE A 20 0.82 -21.65 -9.87
CA PHE A 20 0.73 -20.20 -10.09
C PHE A 20 -0.40 -19.56 -9.29
N TYR A 21 -1.57 -20.22 -9.26
CA TYR A 21 -2.75 -19.75 -8.57
C TYR A 21 -2.53 -19.54 -7.07
N GLN A 22 -1.71 -20.38 -6.42
CA GLN A 22 -1.38 -20.24 -4.99
C GLN A 22 -0.50 -19.03 -4.70
N ILE A 23 0.41 -18.70 -5.61
CA ILE A 23 1.27 -17.52 -5.49
C ILE A 23 0.45 -16.25 -5.78
N PHE A 24 -0.40 -16.30 -6.81
CA PHE A 24 -1.26 -15.17 -7.17
C PHE A 24 -2.28 -14.87 -6.09
N SER A 25 -2.94 -15.87 -5.52
CA SER A 25 -3.92 -15.67 -4.42
C SER A 25 -3.29 -15.14 -3.14
N PHE A 26 -1.99 -15.36 -2.92
CA PHE A 26 -1.27 -14.76 -1.81
C PHE A 26 -0.99 -13.26 -2.01
N LEU A 27 -0.67 -12.83 -3.24
CA LEU A 27 -0.28 -11.45 -3.54
C LEU A 27 -1.47 -10.55 -3.89
N SER A 28 -2.48 -11.10 -4.55
CA SER A 28 -3.67 -10.38 -5.05
C SER A 28 -4.81 -10.41 -4.02
N PRO A 29 -5.33 -9.23 -3.61
CA PRO A 29 -6.58 -9.10 -2.89
C PRO A 29 -7.79 -9.63 -3.67
N ILE A 30 -7.82 -9.44 -4.99
CA ILE A 30 -8.91 -9.92 -5.86
C ILE A 30 -8.59 -11.34 -6.35
N ASN A 31 -8.56 -12.27 -5.40
CA ASN A 31 -8.50 -13.71 -5.66
C ASN A 31 -9.87 -14.38 -5.40
N GLU A 32 -10.02 -15.68 -5.68
CA GLU A 32 -11.34 -16.36 -5.61
C GLU A 32 -12.00 -16.29 -4.23
N GLU A 33 -11.21 -16.30 -3.15
CA GLU A 33 -11.71 -16.21 -1.77
C GLU A 33 -11.74 -14.76 -1.26
N GLY A 34 -10.83 -13.91 -1.74
CA GLY A 34 -10.57 -12.55 -1.25
C GLY A 34 -11.38 -11.44 -1.93
N TRP A 35 -11.90 -11.67 -3.15
CA TRP A 35 -12.58 -10.61 -3.92
C TRP A 35 -13.75 -9.93 -3.20
N PRO A 36 -14.60 -10.60 -2.38
CA PRO A 36 -15.67 -9.90 -1.66
C PRO A 36 -15.10 -8.95 -0.61
N PHE A 37 -14.02 -9.34 0.07
CA PHE A 37 -13.34 -8.51 1.06
C PHE A 37 -12.64 -7.32 0.39
N ALA A 38 -12.00 -7.53 -0.76
CA ALA A 38 -11.39 -6.45 -1.54
C ALA A 38 -12.42 -5.41 -1.99
N LEU A 39 -13.61 -5.83 -2.43
CA LEU A 39 -14.69 -4.91 -2.81
C LEU A 39 -15.25 -4.15 -1.61
N VAL A 40 -15.45 -4.83 -0.47
CA VAL A 40 -15.88 -4.18 0.78
C VAL A 40 -14.84 -3.17 1.22
N PHE A 41 -13.55 -3.51 1.18
CA PHE A 41 -12.46 -2.59 1.48
C PHE A 41 -12.48 -1.38 0.55
N LEU A 42 -12.60 -1.58 -0.76
CA LEU A 42 -12.67 -0.49 -1.73
C LEU A 42 -13.87 0.43 -1.46
N ALA A 43 -15.04 -0.14 -1.17
CA ALA A 43 -16.24 0.63 -0.86
C ALA A 43 -16.10 1.44 0.44
N VAL A 44 -15.53 0.84 1.49
CA VAL A 44 -15.25 1.52 2.75
C VAL A 44 -14.19 2.59 2.57
N ALA A 45 -13.10 2.30 1.84
CA ALA A 45 -12.04 3.26 1.55
C ALA A 45 -12.57 4.44 0.72
N ALA A 46 -13.42 4.21 -0.27
CA ALA A 46 -14.02 5.27 -1.09
C ALA A 46 -14.79 6.30 -0.25
N VAL A 47 -15.40 5.89 0.87
CA VAL A 47 -16.14 6.79 1.77
C VAL A 47 -15.25 7.33 2.90
N CYS A 48 -14.45 6.48 3.54
CA CYS A 48 -13.66 6.87 4.70
C CYS A 48 -12.40 7.66 4.34
N MET A 49 -11.78 7.39 3.19
CA MET A 49 -10.54 8.05 2.77
C MET A 49 -10.74 9.55 2.52
N PRO A 50 -11.75 10.04 1.76
CA PRO A 50 -11.96 11.49 1.62
C PRO A 50 -12.19 12.22 2.95
N LEU A 51 -12.86 11.56 3.90
CA LEU A 51 -13.08 12.08 5.26
C LEU A 51 -11.77 12.20 6.04
N LEU A 52 -10.97 11.14 6.00
CA LEU A 52 -9.67 11.08 6.65
C LEU A 52 -8.73 12.15 6.08
N LEU A 53 -8.66 12.26 4.75
CA LEU A 53 -7.83 13.23 4.05
C LEU A 53 -8.25 14.67 4.37
N GLY A 54 -9.55 14.97 4.32
CA GLY A 54 -10.06 16.29 4.72
C GLY A 54 -9.80 16.61 6.20
N PHE A 55 -9.79 15.61 7.08
CA PHE A 55 -9.40 15.78 8.48
C PHE A 55 -7.90 16.05 8.64
N ILE A 56 -7.04 15.29 7.94
CA ILE A 56 -5.58 15.45 7.94
C ILE A 56 -5.19 16.84 7.42
N GLU A 57 -5.74 17.25 6.29
CA GLU A 57 -5.52 18.58 5.72
C GLU A 57 -5.88 19.68 6.72
N ARG A 58 -7.10 19.62 7.26
CA ARG A 58 -7.57 20.62 8.23
C ARG A 58 -6.70 20.64 9.49
N HIS A 59 -6.26 19.46 9.94
CA HIS A 59 -5.38 19.39 11.09
C HIS A 59 -4.05 20.07 10.80
N MET A 60 -3.43 19.85 9.64
CA MET A 60 -2.11 20.42 9.32
C MET A 60 -2.18 21.90 8.93
N ARG A 61 -3.20 22.31 8.17
CA ARG A 61 -3.36 23.68 7.68
C ARG A 61 -3.88 24.65 8.74
N ILE A 62 -4.80 24.20 9.62
CA ILE A 62 -5.49 25.08 10.60
C ILE A 62 -5.20 24.66 12.05
N GLY A 63 -4.64 23.47 12.29
CA GLY A 63 -4.42 22.97 13.65
C GLY A 63 -5.71 22.56 14.36
N ASN A 64 -6.82 22.34 13.63
CA ASN A 64 -8.13 22.03 14.20
C ASN A 64 -8.45 20.53 14.05
N ARG A 65 -8.72 19.85 15.17
CA ARG A 65 -9.07 18.42 15.26
C ARG A 65 -10.58 18.17 15.40
N SER A 66 -11.42 19.15 15.09
CA SER A 66 -12.86 19.02 15.21
C SER A 66 -13.47 18.21 14.06
N PHE A 67 -14.45 17.37 14.38
CA PHE A 67 -15.25 16.64 13.39
C PHE A 67 -16.35 17.50 12.71
N LYS A 68 -16.50 18.76 13.12
CA LYS A 68 -17.54 19.65 12.59
C LYS A 68 -17.33 19.92 11.10
N GLY A 69 -18.30 19.57 10.25
CA GLY A 69 -18.26 19.83 8.80
C GLY A 69 -17.52 18.75 7.99
N ILE A 70 -17.12 17.63 8.59
CA ILE A 70 -16.43 16.53 7.90
C ILE A 70 -17.27 15.93 6.78
N ALA A 71 -18.60 15.85 6.94
CA ALA A 71 -19.48 15.37 5.87
C ALA A 71 -19.40 16.23 4.59
N GLY A 72 -19.10 17.53 4.72
CA GLY A 72 -18.87 18.40 3.57
C GLY A 72 -17.62 18.02 2.76
N GLN A 73 -16.62 17.39 3.41
CA GLN A 73 -15.40 16.92 2.76
C GLN A 73 -15.63 15.70 1.86
N LEU A 74 -16.68 14.90 2.10
CA LEU A 74 -17.09 13.88 1.13
C LEU A 74 -17.42 14.54 -0.19
N ASN A 75 -18.29 15.55 -0.17
CA ASN A 75 -18.78 16.13 -1.41
C ASN A 75 -17.66 16.81 -2.23
N SER A 76 -16.68 17.43 -1.58
CA SER A 76 -15.56 18.10 -2.26
C SER A 76 -14.49 17.12 -2.75
N ASN A 77 -14.17 16.09 -1.97
CA ASN A 77 -12.99 15.24 -2.22
C ASN A 77 -13.31 13.82 -2.69
N PHE A 78 -14.59 13.42 -2.76
CA PHE A 78 -14.97 12.04 -3.07
C PHE A 78 -14.51 11.63 -4.46
N VAL A 79 -14.81 12.42 -5.49
CA VAL A 79 -14.50 12.05 -6.89
C VAL A 79 -12.98 11.92 -7.11
N SER A 80 -12.20 12.90 -6.64
CA SER A 80 -10.74 12.87 -6.78
C SER A 80 -10.12 11.67 -6.06
N THR A 81 -10.58 11.40 -4.83
CA THR A 81 -10.11 10.26 -4.03
C THR A 81 -10.52 8.93 -4.65
N LEU A 82 -11.76 8.80 -5.14
CA LEU A 82 -12.27 7.58 -5.77
C LEU A 82 -11.47 7.23 -7.02
N VAL A 83 -11.23 8.21 -7.90
CA VAL A 83 -10.44 7.99 -9.13
C VAL A 83 -9.02 7.53 -8.78
N VAL A 84 -8.35 8.21 -7.85
CA VAL A 84 -7.00 7.82 -7.44
C VAL A 84 -6.99 6.44 -6.78
N LEU A 85 -7.96 6.14 -5.90
CA LEU A 85 -8.11 4.82 -5.27
C LEU A 85 -8.25 3.70 -6.31
N LEU A 86 -9.08 3.90 -7.35
CA LEU A 86 -9.24 2.95 -8.43
C LEU A 86 -7.95 2.77 -9.25
N VAL A 87 -7.22 3.85 -9.53
CA VAL A 87 -5.92 3.77 -10.20
C VAL A 87 -4.93 2.96 -9.37
N PHE A 88 -4.85 3.19 -8.06
CA PHE A 88 -3.99 2.40 -7.17
C PHE A 88 -4.40 0.92 -7.14
N ALA A 89 -5.70 0.62 -7.08
CA ALA A 89 -6.19 -0.76 -7.11
C ALA A 89 -5.79 -1.48 -8.41
N VAL A 90 -5.95 -0.82 -9.56
CA VAL A 90 -5.55 -1.39 -10.86
C VAL A 90 -4.04 -1.59 -10.94
N ILE A 91 -3.23 -0.60 -10.52
CA ILE A 91 -1.76 -0.72 -10.50
C ILE A 91 -1.32 -1.88 -9.61
N TYR A 92 -1.93 -2.00 -8.43
CA TYR A 92 -1.60 -3.07 -7.49
C TYR A 92 -1.95 -4.45 -8.05
N GLU A 93 -3.11 -4.61 -8.69
CA GLU A 93 -3.52 -5.90 -9.28
C GLU A 93 -2.68 -6.28 -10.51
N LEU A 94 -2.30 -5.31 -11.33
CA LEU A 94 -1.35 -5.57 -12.42
C LEU A 94 0.02 -5.97 -11.87
N TRP A 95 0.46 -5.31 -10.80
CA TRP A 95 1.70 -5.64 -10.12
C TRP A 95 1.67 -7.04 -9.50
N SER A 96 0.57 -7.42 -8.84
CA SER A 96 0.41 -8.74 -8.19
C SER A 96 0.47 -9.86 -9.23
N LEU A 97 -0.15 -9.66 -10.40
CA LEU A 97 -0.11 -10.59 -11.52
C LEU A 97 1.31 -10.79 -12.05
N ILE A 98 2.05 -9.70 -12.28
CA ILE A 98 3.43 -9.75 -12.78
C ILE A 98 4.34 -10.39 -11.74
N ALA A 99 4.21 -10.01 -10.46
CA ALA A 99 5.02 -10.55 -9.38
C ALA A 99 4.80 -12.06 -9.22
N ALA A 100 3.54 -12.52 -9.22
CA ALA A 100 3.21 -13.93 -9.16
C ALA A 100 3.78 -14.70 -10.35
N GLY A 101 3.68 -14.14 -11.57
CA GLY A 101 4.21 -14.76 -12.79
C GLY A 101 5.73 -14.93 -12.75
N LEU A 102 6.46 -13.90 -12.29
CA LEU A 102 7.91 -13.96 -12.17
C LEU A 102 8.36 -14.96 -11.10
N ILE A 103 7.71 -14.98 -9.93
CA ILE A 103 8.01 -15.94 -8.86
C ILE A 103 7.70 -17.36 -9.33
N TYR A 104 6.58 -17.58 -10.01
CA TYR A 104 6.23 -18.87 -10.57
C TYR A 104 7.25 -19.35 -11.63
N ALA A 105 7.72 -18.45 -12.50
CA ALA A 105 8.77 -18.77 -13.47
C ALA A 105 10.08 -19.22 -12.78
N VAL A 106 10.45 -18.60 -11.65
CA VAL A 106 11.60 -19.03 -10.85
C VAL A 106 11.40 -20.45 -10.31
N VAL A 107 10.22 -20.73 -9.74
CA VAL A 107 9.88 -22.06 -9.18
C VAL A 107 9.80 -23.14 -10.26
N LEU A 108 9.44 -22.79 -11.50
CA LEU A 108 9.38 -23.75 -12.61
C LEU A 108 10.78 -24.14 -13.14
N ILE A 109 11.75 -23.23 -13.08
CA ILE A 109 13.06 -23.40 -13.72
C ILE A 109 14.12 -23.93 -12.73
N LEU A 110 13.97 -23.60 -11.45
CA LEU A 110 14.99 -23.86 -10.43
C LEU A 110 14.41 -24.65 -9.26
N ASP A 111 15.27 -25.48 -8.67
CA ASP A 111 14.95 -26.25 -7.46
C ASP A 111 15.92 -25.95 -6.30
N GLY A 112 15.48 -26.30 -5.09
CA GLY A 112 16.30 -26.23 -3.88
C GLY A 112 16.62 -24.80 -3.43
N PRO A 113 17.75 -24.59 -2.72
CA PRO A 113 18.03 -23.31 -2.04
C PRO A 113 18.23 -22.13 -3.00
N VAL A 114 18.68 -22.39 -4.23
CA VAL A 114 18.85 -21.35 -5.26
C VAL A 114 17.51 -20.80 -5.72
N CYS A 115 16.50 -21.67 -5.85
CA CYS A 115 15.12 -21.28 -6.17
C CYS A 115 14.57 -20.32 -5.10
N LEU A 116 14.71 -20.68 -3.83
CA LEU A 116 14.25 -19.84 -2.71
C LEU A 116 14.95 -18.49 -2.69
N ALA A 117 16.29 -18.46 -2.84
CA ALA A 117 17.05 -17.21 -2.85
C ALA A 117 16.61 -16.28 -3.99
N LEU A 118 16.40 -16.82 -5.20
CA LEU A 118 15.97 -16.03 -6.34
C LEU A 118 14.51 -15.57 -6.23
N ALA A 119 13.61 -16.41 -5.70
CA ALA A 119 12.21 -16.04 -5.47
C ALA A 119 12.10 -14.88 -4.46
N VAL A 120 12.90 -14.92 -3.39
CA VAL A 120 12.99 -13.80 -2.43
C VAL A 120 13.56 -12.54 -3.09
N ALA A 121 14.61 -12.68 -3.91
CA ALA A 121 15.17 -11.53 -4.63
C ALA A 121 14.16 -10.88 -5.59
N VAL A 122 13.38 -11.69 -6.32
CA VAL A 122 12.28 -11.21 -7.17
C VAL A 122 11.23 -10.50 -6.34
N LEU A 123 10.80 -11.08 -5.21
CA LEU A 123 9.80 -10.46 -4.34
C LEU A 123 10.29 -9.10 -3.81
N LEU A 124 11.55 -8.99 -3.38
CA LEU A 124 12.14 -7.72 -2.93
C LEU A 124 12.23 -6.69 -4.06
N GLY A 125 12.60 -7.12 -5.27
CA GLY A 125 12.62 -6.26 -6.45
C GLY A 125 11.21 -5.75 -6.81
N MET A 126 10.21 -6.62 -6.76
CA MET A 126 8.81 -6.25 -6.99
C MET A 126 8.29 -5.34 -5.87
N ALA A 127 8.65 -5.57 -4.62
CA ALA A 127 8.32 -4.71 -3.49
C ALA A 127 8.91 -3.30 -3.66
N ALA A 128 10.15 -3.20 -4.15
CA ALA A 128 10.76 -1.91 -4.50
C ALA A 128 10.03 -1.24 -5.67
N LEU A 129 9.64 -2.00 -6.70
CA LEU A 129 8.90 -1.47 -7.84
C LEU A 129 7.55 -0.86 -7.44
N ILE A 130 6.72 -1.58 -6.67
CA ILE A 130 5.42 -1.03 -6.24
C ILE A 130 5.59 0.17 -5.32
N SER A 131 6.59 0.14 -4.43
CA SER A 131 6.92 1.29 -3.56
C SER A 131 7.37 2.51 -4.37
N TYR A 132 8.11 2.29 -5.46
CA TYR A 132 8.51 3.36 -6.37
C TYR A 132 7.32 3.97 -7.09
N LEU A 133 6.44 3.15 -7.67
CA LEU A 133 5.20 3.60 -8.31
C LEU A 133 4.29 4.36 -7.33
N ALA A 134 4.13 3.83 -6.11
CA ALA A 134 3.39 4.51 -5.06
C ALA A 134 4.04 5.85 -4.69
N SER A 135 5.37 5.90 -4.54
CA SER A 135 6.08 7.16 -4.23
C SER A 135 5.90 8.23 -5.31
N LEU A 136 5.82 7.86 -6.59
CA LEU A 136 5.57 8.79 -7.70
C LEU A 136 4.17 9.41 -7.61
N LEU A 137 3.18 8.60 -7.23
CA LEU A 137 1.78 9.01 -7.12
C LEU A 137 1.44 9.61 -5.74
N LEU A 138 2.36 9.58 -4.78
CA LEU A 138 2.18 10.02 -3.39
C LEU A 138 1.66 11.45 -3.30
N LEU A 139 2.21 12.35 -4.11
CA LEU A 139 1.88 13.77 -4.07
C LEU A 139 0.69 14.15 -4.97
N TRP A 140 0.16 13.20 -5.76
CA TRP A 140 -0.83 13.51 -6.78
C TRP A 140 -2.18 13.94 -6.20
N LEU A 141 -2.73 13.13 -5.28
CA LEU A 141 -4.02 13.43 -4.64
C LEU A 141 -3.99 14.72 -3.80
N PRO A 142 -3.01 14.98 -2.91
CA PRO A 142 -2.98 16.23 -2.15
C PRO A 142 -2.77 17.45 -3.07
N SER A 143 -2.00 17.31 -4.16
CA SER A 143 -1.89 18.37 -5.17
C SER A 143 -3.26 18.72 -5.75
N MET A 144 -4.07 17.72 -6.09
CA MET A 144 -5.41 17.93 -6.64
C MET A 144 -6.37 18.57 -5.61
N GLN A 145 -6.36 18.07 -4.37
CA GLN A 145 -7.28 18.51 -3.32
C GLN A 145 -6.98 19.92 -2.81
N ILE A 146 -5.69 20.29 -2.71
CA ILE A 146 -5.29 21.59 -2.16
C ILE A 146 -5.27 22.69 -3.24
N THR A 147 -4.78 22.39 -4.45
CA THR A 147 -4.68 23.41 -5.52
C THR A 147 -5.95 23.53 -6.37
N GLY A 148 -6.80 22.50 -6.39
CA GLY A 148 -7.98 22.44 -7.27
C GLY A 148 -7.65 22.22 -8.74
N TYR A 149 -6.42 21.83 -9.08
CA TYR A 149 -6.03 21.49 -10.46
C TYR A 149 -6.77 20.28 -11.01
N SER A 150 -6.85 20.20 -12.34
CA SER A 150 -7.37 19.01 -13.03
C SER A 150 -6.50 17.78 -12.77
N PHE A 151 -6.99 16.59 -13.08
CA PHE A 151 -6.26 15.33 -12.86
C PHE A 151 -4.88 15.30 -13.53
N MET A 152 -4.76 15.75 -14.77
CA MET A 152 -3.48 15.71 -15.51
C MET A 152 -2.53 16.84 -15.10
N ASP A 153 -3.08 18.03 -14.80
CA ASP A 153 -2.28 19.16 -14.35
C ASP A 153 -1.71 18.89 -12.95
N SER A 154 -2.52 18.32 -12.05
CA SER A 154 -2.08 17.92 -10.71
C SER A 154 -1.02 16.83 -10.74
N LEU A 155 -1.06 15.90 -11.70
CA LEU A 155 -0.04 14.87 -11.86
C LEU A 155 1.29 15.47 -12.36
N SER A 156 1.22 16.42 -13.28
CA SER A 156 2.39 17.12 -13.79
C SER A 156 3.04 17.96 -12.69
N TYR A 157 2.22 18.68 -11.91
CA TYR A 157 2.67 19.47 -10.77
C TYR A 157 3.26 18.60 -9.65
N SER A 158 2.59 17.50 -9.30
CA SER A 158 3.10 16.59 -8.27
C SER A 158 4.45 15.98 -8.65
N ASN A 159 4.68 15.69 -9.94
CA ASN A 159 5.96 15.21 -10.43
C ASN A 159 7.07 16.27 -10.31
N GLN A 160 6.76 17.55 -10.55
CA GLN A 160 7.73 18.64 -10.35
C GLN A 160 8.16 18.75 -8.87
N LEU A 161 7.21 18.55 -7.94
CA LEU A 161 7.50 18.50 -6.50
C LEU A 161 8.23 17.21 -6.08
N TYR A 162 7.98 16.10 -6.76
CA TYR A 162 8.59 14.80 -6.45
C TYR A 162 10.08 14.74 -6.83
N VAL A 163 10.45 15.20 -8.03
CA VAL A 163 11.80 15.02 -8.60
C VAL A 163 12.93 15.48 -7.66
N PRO A 164 12.87 16.65 -6.99
CA PRO A 164 13.92 17.09 -6.07
C PRO A 164 14.12 16.16 -4.86
N ASN A 165 13.03 15.53 -4.39
CA ASN A 165 12.99 14.73 -3.16
C ASN A 165 12.80 13.23 -3.40
N ARG A 166 12.92 12.76 -4.65
CA ARG A 166 12.56 11.40 -5.09
C ARG A 166 13.09 10.28 -4.18
N GLY A 167 14.35 10.37 -3.76
CA GLY A 167 14.98 9.35 -2.93
C GLY A 167 14.39 9.28 -1.53
N LYS A 168 14.13 10.44 -0.92
CA LYS A 168 13.51 10.53 0.42
C LYS A 168 12.08 10.01 0.39
N LEU A 169 11.30 10.42 -0.63
CA LEU A 169 9.91 9.99 -0.80
C LEU A 169 9.82 8.49 -1.09
N PHE A 170 10.71 7.96 -1.94
CA PHE A 170 10.82 6.52 -2.17
C PHE A 170 11.10 5.76 -0.86
N LEU A 171 12.12 6.16 -0.09
CA LEU A 171 12.48 5.49 1.15
C LEU A 171 11.37 5.58 2.21
N ALA A 172 10.65 6.70 2.27
CA ALA A 172 9.52 6.89 3.18
C ALA A 172 8.35 5.93 2.88
N VAL A 173 8.16 5.52 1.62
CA VAL A 173 7.16 4.52 1.25
C VAL A 173 7.74 3.10 1.38
N PHE A 174 8.96 2.88 0.89
CA PHE A 174 9.59 1.57 0.79
C PHE A 174 9.90 0.95 2.15
N LEU A 175 10.46 1.70 3.11
CA LEU A 175 10.87 1.12 4.40
C LEU A 175 9.68 0.59 5.22
N PRO A 176 8.58 1.34 5.40
CA PRO A 176 7.38 0.82 6.07
C PRO A 176 6.76 -0.35 5.32
N PHE A 177 6.70 -0.29 3.98
CA PHE A 177 6.18 -1.39 3.18
C PHE A 177 7.01 -2.67 3.36
N LEU A 178 8.34 -2.56 3.28
CA LEU A 178 9.27 -3.66 3.52
C LEU A 178 9.10 -4.23 4.94
N ALA A 179 8.99 -3.37 5.96
CA ALA A 179 8.73 -3.82 7.33
C ALA A 179 7.40 -4.57 7.44
N GLY A 180 6.36 -4.10 6.75
CA GLY A 180 5.07 -4.79 6.64
C GLY A 180 5.19 -6.17 6.02
N VAL A 181 5.88 -6.29 4.88
CA VAL A 181 6.13 -7.58 4.21
C VAL A 181 6.88 -8.54 5.14
N LEU A 182 7.94 -8.08 5.81
CA LEU A 182 8.71 -8.90 6.76
C LEU A 182 7.85 -9.37 7.94
N LEU A 183 6.98 -8.51 8.47
CA LEU A 183 6.04 -8.87 9.53
C LEU A 183 5.00 -9.90 9.06
N GLN A 184 4.49 -9.77 7.84
CA GLN A 184 3.58 -10.76 7.25
C GLN A 184 4.26 -12.14 7.16
N PHE A 185 5.49 -12.20 6.67
CA PHE A 185 6.25 -13.46 6.66
C PHE A 185 6.46 -14.03 8.06
N ALA A 186 6.80 -13.19 9.03
CA ALA A 186 6.97 -13.63 10.42
C ALA A 186 5.68 -14.21 11.01
N ILE A 187 4.52 -13.57 10.77
CA ILE A 187 3.21 -14.05 11.24
C ILE A 187 2.90 -15.42 10.64
N VAL A 188 3.10 -15.58 9.33
CA VAL A 188 2.76 -16.85 8.69
C VAL A 188 3.74 -17.96 9.08
N ALA A 189 5.03 -17.65 9.27
CA ALA A 189 6.01 -18.62 9.76
C ALA A 189 5.68 -19.14 11.18
N VAL A 190 5.12 -18.29 12.05
CA VAL A 190 4.76 -18.63 13.44
C VAL A 190 3.37 -19.27 13.56
N SER A 191 2.59 -19.32 12.47
CA SER A 191 1.23 -19.85 12.47
C SER A 191 1.09 -21.19 11.72
N PRO A 192 1.84 -22.26 12.08
CA PRO A 192 1.84 -23.51 11.32
C PRO A 192 0.54 -24.33 11.47
N THR A 193 -0.29 -24.05 12.48
CA THR A 193 -1.48 -24.85 12.80
C THR A 193 -2.79 -24.14 12.47
N GLU A 194 -3.82 -24.92 12.12
CA GLU A 194 -5.19 -24.43 11.82
C GLU A 194 -5.79 -23.56 12.95
N ILE A 195 -5.36 -23.78 14.20
CA ILE A 195 -5.83 -23.02 15.37
C ILE A 195 -5.41 -21.54 15.29
N PHE A 196 -4.25 -21.24 14.69
CA PHE A 196 -3.74 -19.87 14.56
C PHE A 196 -4.15 -19.18 13.26
N ARG A 197 -4.93 -19.84 12.38
CA ARG A 197 -5.33 -19.30 11.08
C ARG A 197 -6.14 -18.01 11.19
N ILE A 198 -7.14 -17.96 12.09
CA ILE A 198 -7.99 -16.78 12.28
C ILE A 198 -7.19 -15.61 12.89
N PRO A 199 -6.42 -15.80 13.99
CA PRO A 199 -5.54 -14.74 14.51
C PRO A 199 -4.54 -14.22 13.47
N ALA A 200 -3.88 -15.12 12.72
CA ALA A 200 -2.92 -14.74 11.69
C ALA A 200 -3.56 -13.85 10.63
N TYR A 201 -4.74 -14.24 10.13
CA TYR A 201 -5.51 -13.43 9.19
C TYR A 201 -5.80 -12.02 9.74
N ILE A 202 -6.28 -11.91 10.98
CA ILE A 202 -6.56 -10.61 11.61
C ILE A 202 -5.29 -9.75 11.67
N PHE A 203 -4.15 -10.32 12.05
CA PHE A 203 -2.89 -9.56 12.12
C PHE A 203 -2.40 -9.11 10.73
N LEU A 204 -2.57 -9.93 9.69
CA LEU A 204 -2.23 -9.54 8.32
C LEU A 204 -3.07 -8.34 7.87
N GLU A 205 -4.38 -8.37 8.11
CA GLU A 205 -5.29 -7.27 7.81
C GLU A 205 -4.95 -5.99 8.58
N LEU A 206 -4.57 -6.11 9.87
CA LEU A 206 -4.12 -4.97 10.67
C LEU A 206 -2.84 -4.32 10.12
N ILE A 207 -1.90 -5.12 9.60
CA ILE A 207 -0.70 -4.60 8.95
C ILE A 207 -1.10 -3.76 7.72
N TYR A 208 -1.96 -4.31 6.85
CA TYR A 208 -2.44 -3.57 5.68
C TYR A 208 -3.15 -2.27 6.07
N LEU A 209 -4.01 -2.31 7.08
CA LEU A 209 -4.71 -1.11 7.57
C LEU A 209 -3.73 -0.06 8.09
N VAL A 210 -2.72 -0.45 8.87
CA VAL A 210 -1.70 0.48 9.40
C VAL A 210 -0.89 1.09 8.26
N LEU A 211 -0.46 0.30 7.28
CA LEU A 211 0.26 0.79 6.10
C LEU A 211 -0.59 1.75 5.27
N PHE A 212 -1.88 1.42 5.10
CA PHE A 212 -2.83 2.27 4.40
C PHE A 212 -2.98 3.63 5.10
N LEU A 213 -3.22 3.64 6.42
CA LEU A 213 -3.35 4.88 7.20
C LEU A 213 -2.05 5.69 7.24
N TYR A 214 -0.92 5.00 7.34
CA TYR A 214 0.41 5.61 7.25
C TYR A 214 0.59 6.30 5.91
N TYR A 215 0.28 5.64 4.80
CA TYR A 215 0.41 6.18 3.46
C TYR A 215 -0.45 7.44 3.28
N ASN A 216 -1.72 7.40 3.70
CA ASN A 216 -2.62 8.56 3.66
C ASN A 216 -2.07 9.77 4.44
N SER A 217 -1.48 9.52 5.61
CA SER A 217 -0.85 10.58 6.41
C SER A 217 0.42 11.11 5.75
N LEU A 218 1.25 10.21 5.23
CA LEU A 218 2.50 10.53 4.55
C LEU A 218 2.25 11.41 3.31
N MET A 219 1.21 11.14 2.53
CA MET A 219 0.87 11.91 1.33
C MET A 219 0.82 13.41 1.60
N TYR A 220 0.08 13.81 2.64
CA TYR A 220 -0.04 15.21 2.97
C TYR A 220 1.22 15.74 3.69
N VAL A 221 1.82 14.98 4.61
CA VAL A 221 3.07 15.41 5.25
C VAL A 221 4.15 15.73 4.22
N ALA A 222 4.32 14.85 3.23
CA ALA A 222 5.27 15.01 2.14
C ALA A 222 4.89 16.16 1.20
N TYR A 223 3.59 16.35 0.92
CA TYR A 223 3.13 17.47 0.11
C TYR A 223 3.42 18.82 0.77
N PHE A 224 3.07 19.00 2.05
CA PHE A 224 3.31 20.24 2.77
C PHE A 224 4.81 20.58 2.83
N ASP A 225 5.66 19.58 3.04
CA ASP A 225 7.13 19.75 3.04
C ASP A 225 7.66 20.11 1.64
N ALA A 226 7.20 19.43 0.60
CA ALA A 226 7.66 19.67 -0.77
C ALA A 226 7.15 21.00 -1.36
N ALA A 227 5.92 21.41 -1.02
CA ALA A 227 5.32 22.66 -1.45
C ALA A 227 5.80 23.88 -0.62
N GLY A 228 6.51 23.65 0.49
CA GLY A 228 6.94 24.70 1.40
C GLY A 228 5.78 25.38 2.14
N GLU A 229 4.65 24.69 2.29
CA GLU A 229 3.48 25.22 2.97
C GLU A 229 3.65 25.16 4.50
N GLU A 230 3.21 26.21 5.19
CA GLU A 230 3.37 26.30 6.64
C GLU A 230 2.44 25.33 7.38
N ARG A 231 3.02 24.50 8.24
CA ARG A 231 2.32 23.50 9.05
C ARG A 231 1.95 24.05 10.42
N VAL A 232 0.66 24.36 10.62
CA VAL A 232 0.13 24.89 11.88
C VAL A 232 0.08 23.81 12.96
N ASP A 233 0.01 22.53 12.59
CA ASP A 233 0.05 21.42 13.56
C ASP A 233 1.40 21.29 14.28
N LEU A 234 2.48 21.78 13.68
CA LEU A 234 3.82 21.79 14.29
C LEU A 234 4.04 23.00 15.22
N LYS A 235 3.21 24.04 15.13
CA LYS A 235 3.30 25.21 16.00
C LYS A 235 2.81 24.83 17.41
N LYS A 236 3.70 24.92 18.41
CA LYS A 236 3.31 24.78 19.82
C LYS A 236 2.27 25.85 20.16
N LYS A 237 1.06 25.43 20.53
CA LYS A 237 -0.04 26.34 20.92
C LYS A 237 0.13 26.97 22.31
N PHE A 238 1.20 26.64 23.02
CA PHE A 238 1.53 27.20 24.34
C PHE A 238 3.03 27.53 24.39
N GLY A 239 3.32 28.83 24.28
CA GLY A 239 4.41 29.50 25.00
C GLY A 239 3.75 30.41 26.03
#